data_AF-A0A8T5VEH3-F1
#
_entry.id   AF-A0A8T5VEH3-F1
#
_cell.length_a   1.000
_cell.length_b   1.000
_cell.length_c   1.000
_cell.angle_alpha   90.00
_cell.angle_beta   90.00
_cell.angle_gamma   90.00
#
_symmetry.space_group_name_H-M   'P 1'
#
loop_
_entity.id
_entity.type
_entity.pdbx_description
1 polymer ?
#
loop_
_entity_poly.entity_id
_entity_poly.type
_entity_poly.pdbx_seq_one_letter_code
_entity_poly.pdbx_strand_id
1 'polypeptide(L)'
;MSMQWKPDQSKMVLTLHPETNNIQVVVDPGLPSAWTRQPYHGQLRLLSKSNMPKGHLVVVFVNELATLILPDQDVQLGSLTREQVVSVTHEVGPNGGVYEVKIFNRRTTADGQTLEMASASRHPVRAMA
;
A
#
# COMPACT_ATOMS: atom_id res chain seq x y z
N MET A 1 5.38 -18.01 -8.83
CA MET A 1 5.56 -16.70 -9.49
C MET A 1 6.15 -16.93 -10.87
N SER A 2 5.61 -16.31 -11.92
CA SER A 2 6.12 -16.42 -13.29
C SER A 2 7.49 -15.74 -13.45
N MET A 3 8.26 -16.12 -14.48
CA MET A 3 9.65 -15.67 -14.69
C MET A 3 9.79 -14.14 -14.82
N GLN A 4 8.76 -13.46 -15.32
CA GLN A 4 8.67 -12.00 -15.40
C GLN A 4 8.79 -11.29 -14.04
N TRP A 5 8.44 -11.93 -12.91
CA TRP A 5 8.49 -11.29 -11.59
C TRP A 5 9.88 -11.27 -10.95
N LYS A 6 10.85 -12.00 -11.52
CA LYS A 6 12.21 -12.01 -11.00
C LYS A 6 12.75 -10.57 -10.94
N PRO A 7 13.43 -10.15 -9.87
CA PRO A 7 13.83 -8.74 -9.69
C PRO A 7 14.64 -8.16 -10.85
N ASP A 8 15.47 -8.97 -11.52
CA ASP A 8 16.24 -8.56 -12.69
C ASP A 8 15.36 -8.17 -13.89
N GLN A 9 14.16 -8.77 -14.00
CA GLN A 9 13.17 -8.52 -15.05
C GLN A 9 12.15 -7.45 -14.65
N SER A 10 11.55 -7.60 -13.47
CA SER A 10 10.46 -6.75 -12.99
C SER A 10 10.96 -5.39 -12.49
N LYS A 11 12.22 -5.32 -12.05
CA LYS A 11 12.79 -4.18 -11.32
C LYS A 11 12.04 -3.89 -10.02
N MET A 12 11.49 -4.94 -9.41
CA MET A 12 10.70 -4.86 -8.18
C MET A 12 11.04 -5.99 -7.22
N VAL A 13 10.90 -5.71 -5.93
CA VAL A 13 10.95 -6.70 -4.84
C VAL A 13 9.67 -6.57 -4.02
N LEU A 14 9.03 -7.71 -3.73
CA LEU A 14 7.85 -7.77 -2.86
C LEU A 14 8.27 -8.28 -1.49
N THR A 15 7.94 -7.54 -0.44
CA THR A 15 8.14 -7.91 0.97
C THR A 15 6.84 -7.78 1.75
N LEU A 16 6.71 -8.51 2.85
CA LEU A 16 5.63 -8.30 3.81
C LEU A 16 6.13 -7.38 4.91
N HIS A 17 5.35 -6.35 5.23
CA HIS A 17 5.60 -5.52 6.40
C HIS A 17 5.45 -6.39 7.66
N PRO A 18 6.46 -6.44 8.56
CA PRO A 18 6.53 -7.42 9.64
C PRO A 18 5.37 -7.34 10.63
N GLU A 19 4.74 -6.17 10.76
CA GLU A 19 3.69 -5.98 11.76
C GLU A 19 2.26 -6.02 11.20
N THR A 20 2.08 -5.69 9.93
CA THR A 20 0.74 -5.52 9.33
C THR A 20 0.46 -6.52 8.24
N ASN A 21 1.48 -7.27 7.79
CA ASN A 21 1.45 -8.11 6.61
C ASN A 21 1.03 -7.36 5.33
N ASN A 22 1.14 -6.02 5.31
CA ASN A 22 1.00 -5.25 4.09
C ASN A 22 2.09 -5.67 3.10
N ILE A 23 1.71 -5.85 1.85
CA ILE A 23 2.63 -6.14 0.75
C ILE A 23 3.30 -4.83 0.36
N GLN A 24 4.60 -4.71 0.61
CA GLN A 24 5.44 -3.61 0.15
C GLN A 24 6.10 -4.00 -1.16
N VAL A 25 5.88 -3.20 -2.20
CA VAL A 25 6.49 -3.38 -3.53
C VAL A 25 7.57 -2.31 -3.67
N VAL A 26 8.84 -2.69 -3.48
CA VAL A 26 9.97 -1.77 -3.64
C VAL A 26 10.40 -1.79 -5.09
N VAL A 27 10.37 -0.64 -5.75
CA VAL A 27 10.72 -0.46 -7.17
C VAL A 27 12.14 0.10 -7.26
N ASP A 28 12.91 -0.41 -8.22
CA ASP A 28 14.21 0.17 -8.59
C ASP A 28 14.03 1.65 -9.00
N PRO A 29 14.70 2.60 -8.35
CA PRO A 29 14.57 4.02 -8.70
C PRO A 29 15.14 4.35 -10.09
N GLY A 30 15.97 3.50 -10.68
CA GLY A 30 16.42 3.62 -12.06
C GLY A 30 15.32 3.31 -13.10
N LEU A 31 14.23 2.66 -12.68
CA LEU A 31 13.05 2.43 -13.53
C LEU A 31 11.74 2.62 -12.73
N PRO A 32 11.41 3.86 -12.33
CA PRO A 32 10.36 4.16 -11.35
C PRO A 32 8.94 3.81 -11.83
N SER A 33 8.74 3.68 -13.14
CA SER A 33 7.46 3.30 -13.75
C SER A 33 7.33 1.80 -14.00
N ALA A 34 8.29 0.97 -13.58
CA ALA A 34 8.26 -0.49 -13.86
C ALA A 34 6.96 -1.16 -13.38
N TRP A 35 6.44 -0.74 -12.23
CA TRP A 35 5.25 -1.29 -11.60
C TRP A 35 3.94 -0.98 -12.35
N THR A 36 3.90 0.06 -13.17
CA THR A 36 2.69 0.43 -13.95
C THR A 36 2.54 -0.40 -15.22
N ARG A 37 3.60 -1.09 -15.64
CA ARG A 37 3.60 -1.91 -16.86
C ARG A 37 2.76 -3.16 -16.64
N GLN A 38 2.03 -3.57 -17.67
CA GLN A 38 1.40 -4.88 -17.68
C GLN A 38 2.45 -5.99 -17.86
N PRO A 39 2.26 -7.15 -17.22
CA PRO A 39 1.09 -7.53 -16.40
C PRO A 39 1.19 -7.16 -14.91
N TYR A 40 2.24 -6.45 -14.49
CA TYR A 40 2.51 -6.20 -13.08
C TYR A 40 1.39 -5.38 -12.42
N HIS A 41 1.02 -4.26 -13.03
CA HIS A 41 -0.02 -3.38 -12.49
C HIS A 41 -1.36 -4.11 -12.27
N GLY A 42 -1.81 -4.88 -13.28
CA GLY A 42 -3.04 -5.67 -13.15
C GLY A 42 -2.98 -6.72 -12.04
N GLN A 43 -1.81 -7.33 -11.83
CA GLN A 43 -1.61 -8.29 -10.74
C GLN A 43 -1.51 -7.62 -9.37
N LEU A 44 -0.88 -6.44 -9.25
CA LEU A 44 -0.88 -5.66 -8.01
C LEU A 44 -2.31 -5.24 -7.61
N ARG A 45 -3.14 -4.86 -8.59
CA ARG A 45 -4.56 -4.56 -8.37
C ARG A 45 -5.35 -5.79 -7.93
N LEU A 46 -5.09 -6.96 -8.52
CA LEU A 46 -5.70 -8.22 -8.07
C LEU A 46 -5.29 -8.58 -6.65
N LEU A 47 -4.01 -8.42 -6.31
CA LEU A 47 -3.50 -8.61 -4.95
C LEU A 47 -4.20 -7.68 -3.97
N SER A 48 -4.36 -6.39 -4.30
CA SER A 48 -5.10 -5.44 -3.47
C SER A 48 -6.54 -5.90 -3.26
N LYS A 49 -7.26 -6.21 -4.34
CA LYS A 49 -8.66 -6.67 -4.29
C LYS A 49 -8.85 -7.91 -3.41
N SER A 50 -7.94 -8.88 -3.47
CA SER A 50 -8.05 -10.13 -2.70
C SER A 50 -7.58 -10.03 -1.25
N ASN A 51 -6.74 -9.05 -0.91
CA ASN A 51 -6.12 -8.95 0.42
C ASN A 51 -6.69 -7.81 1.27
N MET A 52 -7.24 -6.76 0.66
CA MET A 52 -7.85 -5.64 1.40
C MET A 52 -8.97 -6.09 2.36
N PRO A 53 -9.87 -7.04 2.01
CA PRO A 53 -10.86 -7.55 2.97
C PRO A 53 -10.25 -8.28 4.18
N LYS A 54 -8.99 -8.70 4.09
CA LYS A 54 -8.23 -9.34 5.18
C LYS A 54 -7.42 -8.33 6.00
N GLY A 55 -7.51 -7.04 5.68
CA GLY A 55 -6.75 -5.98 6.33
C GLY A 55 -5.31 -5.82 5.83
N HIS A 56 -4.93 -6.46 4.72
CA HIS A 56 -3.59 -6.32 4.13
C HIS A 56 -3.63 -5.46 2.87
N LEU A 57 -2.75 -4.47 2.81
CA LEU A 57 -2.67 -3.51 1.73
C LEU A 57 -1.52 -3.81 0.78
N VAL A 58 -1.57 -3.24 -0.42
CA VAL A 58 -0.44 -3.23 -1.37
C VAL A 58 0.06 -1.80 -1.49
N VAL A 59 1.31 -1.55 -1.09
CA VAL A 59 1.94 -0.23 -1.14
C VAL A 59 3.20 -0.31 -1.99
N VAL A 60 3.25 0.49 -3.05
CA VAL A 60 4.41 0.62 -3.94
C VAL A 60 5.29 1.75 -3.43
N PHE A 61 6.59 1.48 -3.32
CA PHE A 61 7.62 2.45 -2.95
C PHE A 61 8.58 2.67 -4.11
N VAL A 62 8.74 3.94 -4.51
CA VAL A 62 9.83 4.41 -5.37
C VAL A 62 10.66 5.38 -4.52
N ASN A 63 11.83 4.94 -4.06
CA ASN A 63 12.53 5.58 -2.93
C ASN A 63 11.58 5.69 -1.72
N GLU A 64 11.33 6.89 -1.22
CA GLU A 64 10.39 7.15 -0.12
C GLU A 64 8.97 7.47 -0.61
N LEU A 65 8.76 7.65 -1.91
CA LEU A 65 7.44 7.96 -2.45
C LEU A 65 6.56 6.72 -2.46
N ALA A 66 5.47 6.78 -1.71
CA ALA A 66 4.51 5.69 -1.55
C ALA A 66 3.27 5.91 -2.41
N THR A 67 2.83 4.84 -3.06
CA THR A 67 1.54 4.75 -3.76
C THR A 67 0.76 3.55 -3.23
N LEU A 68 -0.41 3.79 -2.67
CA LEU A 68 -1.35 2.74 -2.26
C LEU A 68 -2.11 2.23 -3.48
N ILE A 69 -2.06 0.93 -3.73
CA ILE A 69 -2.86 0.29 -4.77
C ILE A 69 -4.18 -0.15 -4.15
N LEU A 70 -5.27 0.50 -4.53
CA LEU A 70 -6.65 0.10 -4.21
C LEU A 70 -7.21 -0.81 -5.32
N PRO A 71 -8.35 -1.48 -5.09
CA PRO A 71 -8.94 -2.38 -6.08
C PRO A 71 -9.31 -1.72 -7.42
N ASP A 72 -9.52 -0.42 -7.39
CA ASP A 72 -10.12 0.42 -8.42
C ASP A 72 -9.21 1.57 -8.87
N GLN A 73 -8.31 2.03 -8.00
CA GLN A 73 -7.45 3.18 -8.26
C GLN A 73 -6.09 3.08 -7.56
N ASP A 74 -5.18 3.97 -7.93
CA ASP A 74 -3.88 4.09 -7.30
C ASP A 74 -3.81 5.45 -6.61
N VAL A 75 -3.46 5.49 -5.32
CA VAL A 75 -3.48 6.70 -4.49
C VAL A 75 -2.05 7.08 -4.10
N GLN A 76 -1.60 8.24 -4.54
CA GLN A 76 -0.31 8.78 -4.10
C GLN A 76 -0.41 9.24 -2.64
N LEU A 77 0.41 8.65 -1.77
CA LEU A 77 0.46 8.98 -0.34
C LEU A 77 1.56 10.01 -0.02
N GLY A 78 2.46 10.27 -0.96
CA GLY A 78 3.63 11.12 -0.75
C GLY A 78 4.79 10.36 -0.13
N SER A 79 5.70 11.07 0.55
CA SER A 79 6.86 10.45 1.20
C SER A 79 6.43 9.72 2.48
N LEU A 80 6.76 8.42 2.56
CA LEU A 80 6.56 7.59 3.75
C LEU A 80 7.86 6.86 4.12
N THR A 81 8.14 6.79 5.41
CA THR A 81 9.17 5.89 5.92
C THR A 81 8.65 4.45 5.97
N ARG A 82 9.53 3.44 6.03
CA ARG A 82 9.08 2.03 6.06
C ARG A 82 8.41 1.63 7.36
N GLU A 83 8.61 2.41 8.41
CA GLU A 83 8.06 2.24 9.76
C GLU A 83 6.67 2.86 9.89
N GLN A 84 6.28 3.75 8.97
CA GLN A 84 4.94 4.30 8.92
C GLN A 84 3.95 3.25 8.44
N VAL A 85 2.85 3.13 9.18
CA VAL A 85 1.79 2.20 8.90
C VAL A 85 0.69 2.91 8.12
N VAL A 86 0.25 2.27 7.03
CA VAL A 86 -0.94 2.66 6.28
C VAL A 86 -2.09 1.74 6.70
N SER A 87 -3.23 2.32 7.06
CA SER A 87 -4.51 1.61 7.24
C SER A 87 -5.58 2.21 6.34
N VAL A 88 -6.54 1.37 5.95
CA VAL A 88 -7.66 1.76 5.09
C VAL A 88 -8.94 1.22 5.70
N THR A 89 -9.93 2.08 5.87
CA THR A 89 -11.32 1.68 6.13
C THR A 89 -12.13 1.94 4.88
N HIS A 90 -12.97 0.99 4.48
CA HIS A 90 -13.87 1.15 3.32
C HIS A 90 -15.31 1.25 3.82
N GLU A 91 -15.89 2.44 3.70
CA GLU A 91 -17.30 2.68 4.02
C GLU A 91 -18.13 2.57 2.75
N VAL A 92 -19.03 1.60 2.69
CA VAL A 92 -19.96 1.46 1.56
C VAL A 92 -21.14 2.40 1.79
N GLY A 93 -21.42 3.27 0.83
CA GLY A 93 -22.53 4.21 0.89
C GLY A 93 -23.37 4.25 -0.39
N PRO A 94 -24.57 4.85 -0.35
CA PRO A 94 -25.49 4.94 -1.49
C PRO A 94 -24.93 5.72 -2.69
N ASN A 95 -23.89 6.54 -2.49
CA ASN A 95 -23.26 7.38 -3.53
C ASN A 95 -21.91 6.82 -4.03
N GLY A 96 -21.65 5.53 -3.74
CA GLY A 96 -20.36 4.88 -3.92
C GLY A 96 -19.61 4.74 -2.59
N GLY A 97 -18.66 3.80 -2.55
CA GLY A 97 -17.81 3.60 -1.37
C GLY A 97 -16.81 4.74 -1.17
N VAL A 98 -16.38 4.94 0.06
CA VAL A 98 -15.29 5.85 0.43
C VAL A 98 -14.23 5.06 1.15
N TYR A 99 -12.99 5.19 0.68
CA TYR A 99 -11.81 4.74 1.39
C TYR A 99 -11.32 5.86 2.31
N GLU A 100 -11.27 5.60 3.60
CA GLU A 100 -10.56 6.44 4.55
C GLU A 100 -9.15 5.89 4.73
N VAL A 101 -8.15 6.60 4.20
CA VAL A 101 -6.73 6.23 4.33
C VAL A 101 -6.13 6.97 5.52
N LYS A 102 -5.46 6.23 6.41
CA LYS A 102 -4.72 6.78 7.55
C LYS A 102 -3.27 6.34 7.49
N ILE A 103 -2.37 7.28 7.74
CA ILE A 103 -0.93 7.03 7.92
C ILE A 103 -0.61 7.34 9.38
N PHE A 104 0.15 6.49 10.07
CA PHE A 104 0.54 6.74 11.45
C PHE A 104 1.87 6.06 11.80
N ASN A 105 2.56 6.58 12.82
CA ASN A 105 3.72 5.93 13.41
C ASN A 105 3.22 4.94 14.46
N ARG A 106 3.60 3.67 14.33
CA ARG A 106 3.38 2.69 15.40
C ARG A 106 4.61 2.63 16.29
N ARG A 107 4.48 3.03 17.56
CA ARG A 107 5.44 2.70 18.60
C ARG A 107 4.77 1.78 19.61
N THR A 108 5.35 0.60 19.81
CA THR A 108 5.08 -0.22 20.98
C THR A 108 5.81 0.42 22.15
N THR A 109 5.09 0.92 23.17
CA THR A 109 5.75 1.38 24.39
C THR A 109 6.30 0.19 25.17
N ALA A 110 7.25 0.46 26.08
CA ALA A 110 7.88 -0.56 26.92
C ALA A 110 6.88 -1.40 27.75
N ASP A 111 5.67 -0.89 27.96
CA ASP A 111 4.58 -1.56 28.70
C ASP A 111 3.70 -2.46 27.83
N GLY A 112 4.09 -2.72 26.57
CA GLY A 112 3.30 -3.52 25.63
C GLY A 112 2.06 -2.81 25.08
N GLN A 113 1.86 -1.54 25.44
CA GLN A 113 0.76 -0.73 24.94
C GLN A 113 1.15 -0.15 23.57
N THR A 114 0.40 -0.51 22.53
CA THR A 114 0.54 0.16 21.23
C THR A 114 -0.08 1.55 21.38
N LEU A 115 0.74 2.60 21.43
CA LEU A 115 0.26 3.97 21.35
C LEU A 115 0.33 4.41 19.89
N GLU A 116 -0.83 4.61 19.26
CA GLU A 116 -0.92 5.32 17.97
C GLU A 116 -0.50 6.78 18.19
N MET A 117 0.76 7.10 17.94
CA MET A 117 1.22 8.48 17.99
C MET A 117 0.82 9.17 16.68
N ALA A 118 -0.27 9.91 16.74
CA ALA A 118 -0.89 10.61 15.62
C ALA A 118 0.05 11.66 15.01
N SER A 119 0.79 11.26 13.98
CA SER A 119 0.80 12.06 12.75
C SER A 119 -0.22 11.43 11.81
N ALA A 120 -1.49 11.49 12.22
CA ALA A 120 -2.59 10.83 11.52
C ALA A 120 -3.07 11.71 10.36
N SER A 121 -2.38 11.66 9.23
CA SER A 121 -2.90 12.26 8.01
C SER A 121 -4.06 11.40 7.49
N ARG A 122 -5.27 11.96 7.49
CA ARG A 122 -6.49 11.32 6.99
C ARG A 122 -6.80 11.83 5.59
N HIS A 123 -7.03 10.91 4.67
CA HIS A 123 -7.35 11.23 3.28
C HIS A 123 -8.61 10.44 2.87
N PRO A 124 -9.77 11.11 2.72
CA PRO A 124 -10.92 10.49 2.10
C PRO A 124 -10.64 10.32 0.60
N VAL A 125 -10.75 9.10 0.10
CA VAL A 125 -10.59 8.75 -1.31
C VAL A 125 -11.90 8.12 -1.77
N ARG A 126 -12.54 8.71 -2.78
CA ARG A 126 -13.78 8.18 -3.32
C ARG A 126 -13.48 6.96 -4.17
N ALA A 127 -14.19 5.85 -3.95
CA ALA A 127 -14.08 4.69 -4.82
C ALA A 127 -14.56 5.03 -6.24
N MET A 128 -13.81 4.57 -7.24
CA MET A 128 -14.17 4.61 -8.65
C MET A 128 -15.13 3.46 -8.96
N ALA A 129 -16.21 3.78 -9.69
CA ALA A 129 -17.24 2.85 -10.12
C ALA A 129 -16.83 2.03 -11.35
#